data_AF-A0A2M7SF54-F1
#
_entry.id   AF-A0A2M7SF54-F1
#
_cell.length_a   1.000
_cell.length_b   1.000
_cell.length_c   1.000
_cell.angle_alpha   90.00
_cell.angle_beta   90.00
_cell.angle_gamma   90.00
#
_symmetry.space_group_name_H-M   'P 1'
#
loop_
_entity.id
_entity.type
_entity.pdbx_description
1 polymer ?
#
loop_
_entity_poly.entity_id
_entity_poly.type
_entity_poly.pdbx_seq_one_letter_code
_entity_poly.pdbx_strand_id
1 'polypeptide(L)'
;MKSYKEELWFNTRKRREFINITPQVEEAVRKSGIKEGLCLVNAMHITASVFINDDEGGLHRDFEEWLEKLAPFGKEKYKHNLTGEDNADAHIKRSVMGREVVAAVTCGKLDFGPWEQIFYGEFDGMRRKRVLIKIIGE
;
A
#
# COMPACT_ATOMS: atom_id res chain seq x y z
N MET A 1 16.96 21.73 1.86
CA MET A 1 16.28 20.41 1.87
C MET A 1 15.23 20.35 2.98
N LYS A 2 13.94 20.42 2.59
CA LYS A 2 12.79 20.20 3.46
C LYS A 2 12.51 18.70 3.61
N SER A 3 11.82 18.32 4.68
CA SER A 3 11.24 16.98 4.79
C SER A 3 9.87 17.01 5.46
N TYR A 4 8.99 16.11 5.04
CA TYR A 4 7.65 15.93 5.59
C TYR A 4 7.43 14.46 5.98
N LYS A 5 6.59 14.21 6.99
CA LYS A 5 6.21 12.88 7.46
C LYS A 5 4.73 12.88 7.85
N GLU A 6 3.97 11.91 7.37
CA GLU A 6 2.60 11.65 7.79
C GLU A 6 2.35 10.13 7.89
N GLU A 7 1.47 9.72 8.81
CA GLU A 7 1.04 8.33 8.95
C GLU A 7 -0.47 8.24 8.66
N LEU A 8 -0.84 7.37 7.72
CA LEU A 8 -2.24 7.03 7.46
C LEU A 8 -2.57 5.75 8.23
N TRP A 9 -3.67 5.75 8.98
CA TRP A 9 -4.11 4.60 9.77
C TRP A 9 -5.37 3.98 9.18
N PHE A 10 -5.37 2.64 9.11
CA PHE A 10 -6.46 1.84 8.56
C PHE A 10 -6.91 0.80 9.56
N ASN A 11 -8.21 0.50 9.53
CA ASN A 11 -8.81 -0.66 10.19
C ASN A 11 -9.91 -1.18 9.26
N THR A 12 -9.52 -2.05 8.34
CA THR A 12 -10.40 -2.55 7.28
C THR A 12 -11.50 -3.45 7.83
N ARG A 13 -12.64 -3.50 7.14
CA ARG A 13 -13.76 -4.34 7.58
C ARG A 13 -13.55 -5.81 7.22
N LYS A 14 -12.81 -6.08 6.16
CA LYS A 14 -12.44 -7.42 5.71
C LYS A 14 -10.95 -7.68 5.94
N ARG A 15 -10.59 -8.97 5.91
CA ARG A 15 -9.19 -9.41 5.95
C ARG A 15 -8.38 -8.87 4.77
N ARG A 16 -8.97 -8.79 3.57
CA ARG A 16 -8.35 -8.26 2.37
C ARG A 16 -9.18 -7.17 1.72
N GLU A 17 -8.57 -6.03 1.44
CA GLU A 17 -9.19 -4.87 0.78
C GLU A 17 -8.11 -4.08 0.02
N PHE A 18 -8.45 -3.56 -1.16
CA PHE A 18 -7.66 -2.55 -1.86
C PHE A 18 -8.30 -1.18 -1.62
N ILE A 19 -7.52 -0.24 -1.09
CA ILE A 19 -8.00 1.11 -0.76
C ILE A 19 -7.17 2.11 -1.54
N ASN A 20 -7.80 2.88 -2.43
CA ASN A 20 -7.14 3.99 -3.09
C ASN A 20 -6.78 5.07 -2.05
N ILE A 21 -5.48 5.35 -1.91
CA ILE A 21 -4.93 6.34 -0.98
C ILE A 21 -4.32 7.54 -1.70
N THR A 22 -4.49 7.65 -3.02
CA THR A 22 -3.96 8.76 -3.84
C THR A 22 -4.37 10.12 -3.30
N PRO A 23 -5.66 10.39 -2.98
CA PRO A 23 -6.07 11.70 -2.46
C PRO A 23 -5.36 12.08 -1.15
N GLN A 24 -5.09 11.11 -0.28
CA GLN A 24 -4.40 11.32 0.99
C GLN A 24 -2.91 11.61 0.77
N VAL A 25 -2.28 10.97 -0.21
CA VAL A 25 -0.87 11.24 -0.57
C VAL A 25 -0.74 12.59 -1.25
N GLU A 26 -1.64 12.96 -2.15
CA GLU A 26 -1.67 14.29 -2.77
C GLU A 26 -1.84 15.40 -1.71
N GLU A 27 -2.71 15.18 -0.73
CA GLU A 27 -2.87 16.11 0.38
C GLU A 27 -1.61 16.22 1.25
N ALA A 28 -0.90 15.11 1.49
CA ALA A 28 0.40 15.14 2.17
C ALA A 28 1.46 15.91 1.36
N VAL A 29 1.51 15.74 0.04
CA VAL A 29 2.38 16.53 -0.85
C VAL A 29 2.02 18.02 -0.74
N ARG A 30 0.74 18.36 -0.81
CA ARG A 30 0.26 19.75 -0.67
C ARG A 30 0.65 20.37 0.68
N LYS A 31 0.44 19.66 1.79
CA LYS A 31 0.82 20.09 3.15
C LYS A 31 2.32 20.25 3.33
N SER A 32 3.13 19.45 2.62
CA SER A 32 4.59 19.48 2.75
C SER A 32 5.22 20.79 2.26
N GLY A 33 4.56 21.48 1.31
CA GLY A 33 5.12 22.66 0.65
C GLY A 33 6.39 22.39 -0.17
N ILE A 34 6.70 21.13 -0.47
CA ILE A 34 7.78 20.70 -1.37
C ILE A 34 7.29 20.82 -2.82
N LYS A 35 8.10 21.42 -3.67
CA LYS A 35 7.82 21.63 -5.10
C LYS A 35 8.54 20.62 -5.98
N GLU A 36 9.79 20.31 -5.65
CA GLU A 36 10.61 19.33 -6.38
C GLU A 36 11.18 18.31 -5.40
N GLY A 37 10.99 17.02 -5.64
CA GLY A 37 11.48 15.99 -4.72
C GLY A 37 10.97 14.57 -4.96
N LEU A 38 11.05 13.76 -3.90
CA LEU A 38 10.60 12.37 -3.90
C LEU A 38 9.63 12.13 -2.74
N CYS A 39 8.55 11.41 -3.03
CA CYS A 39 7.54 10.95 -2.08
C CYS A 39 7.61 9.42 -1.96
N LEU A 40 8.12 8.93 -0.83
CA LEU A 40 8.05 7.53 -0.42
C LEU A 40 6.71 7.28 0.28
N VAL A 41 5.99 6.25 -0.15
CA VAL A 41 4.79 5.75 0.53
C VAL A 41 4.94 4.25 0.77
N ASN A 42 4.88 3.79 2.02
CA ASN A 42 5.11 2.39 2.35
C ASN A 42 4.16 1.83 3.41
N ALA A 43 3.80 0.55 3.27
CA ALA A 43 3.17 -0.19 4.34
C ALA A 43 4.18 -0.39 5.49
N MET A 44 3.76 -0.12 6.72
CA MET A 44 4.59 -0.34 7.92
C MET A 44 4.37 -1.72 8.54
N HIS A 45 3.43 -2.50 7.99
CA HIS A 45 3.11 -3.85 8.45
C HIS A 45 3.51 -4.86 7.38
N ILE A 46 4.07 -5.98 7.82
CA ILE A 46 4.67 -6.98 6.95
C ILE A 46 3.68 -7.94 6.28
N THR A 47 2.39 -7.58 6.31
CA THR A 47 1.23 -8.30 5.73
C THR A 47 0.33 -7.36 4.93
N ALA A 48 0.87 -6.22 4.49
CA ALA A 48 0.18 -5.26 3.65
C ALA A 48 1.17 -4.59 2.69
N SER A 49 0.65 -3.96 1.65
CA SER A 49 1.39 -3.36 0.56
C SER A 49 0.99 -1.91 0.32
N VAL A 50 1.92 -1.18 -0.29
CA VAL A 50 1.61 0.04 -1.04
C VAL A 50 2.14 -0.17 -2.45
N PHE A 51 1.28 0.01 -3.44
CA PHE A 51 1.59 -0.22 -4.85
C PHE A 51 0.82 0.77 -5.74
N ILE A 52 1.22 0.90 -7.01
CA ILE A 52 0.52 1.73 -8.00
C ILE A 52 -0.12 0.84 -9.06
N ASN A 53 -1.38 1.12 -9.38
CA ASN A 53 -2.08 0.53 -10.52
C ASN A 53 -3.31 1.39 -10.92
N ASP A 54 -4.18 0.86 -11.77
CA ASP A 54 -5.44 1.48 -12.17
C ASP A 54 -6.57 1.24 -11.13
N ASP A 55 -7.50 2.20 -11.01
CA ASP A 55 -8.65 2.12 -10.09
C ASP A 55 -9.91 1.64 -10.81
N GLU A 56 -9.88 0.35 -11.15
CA GLU A 56 -10.94 -0.32 -11.90
C GLU A 56 -11.43 -1.55 -11.13
N GLY A 57 -12.75 -1.64 -10.95
CA GLY A 57 -13.38 -2.63 -10.08
C GLY A 57 -13.26 -4.09 -10.57
N GLY A 58 -13.10 -4.33 -11.87
CA GLY A 58 -12.77 -5.63 -12.46
C GLY A 58 -11.33 -6.02 -12.16
N LEU A 59 -10.37 -5.13 -12.42
CA LEU A 59 -8.94 -5.36 -12.17
C LEU A 59 -8.65 -5.65 -10.68
N HIS A 60 -9.38 -5.00 -9.78
CA HIS A 60 -9.32 -5.32 -8.35
C HIS A 60 -9.71 -6.79 -8.06
N ARG A 61 -10.70 -7.34 -8.77
CA ARG A 61 -11.10 -8.75 -8.63
C ARG A 61 -10.06 -9.66 -9.26
N ASP A 62 -9.49 -9.28 -10.40
CA ASP A 62 -8.41 -10.03 -11.04
C ASP A 62 -7.20 -10.18 -10.10
N PHE A 63 -6.81 -9.11 -9.40
CA PHE A 63 -5.75 -9.19 -8.38
C PHE A 63 -6.11 -10.11 -7.23
N GLU A 64 -7.32 -10.01 -6.68
CA GLU A 64 -7.78 -10.88 -5.58
C GLU A 64 -7.74 -12.36 -5.99
N GLU A 65 -8.28 -12.69 -7.16
CA GLU A 65 -8.26 -14.06 -7.69
C GLU A 65 -6.85 -14.57 -7.98
N TRP A 66 -6.02 -13.72 -8.60
CA TRP A 66 -4.66 -14.08 -8.97
C TRP A 66 -3.77 -14.28 -7.73
N LEU A 67 -3.88 -13.41 -6.73
CA LEU A 67 -3.14 -13.54 -5.47
C LEU A 67 -3.58 -14.77 -4.68
N GLU A 68 -4.86 -15.14 -4.70
CA GLU A 68 -5.32 -16.41 -4.11
C GLU A 68 -4.86 -17.63 -4.90
N LYS A 69 -4.66 -17.53 -6.23
CA LYS A 69 -4.04 -18.62 -7.01
C LYS A 69 -2.55 -18.77 -6.70
N LEU A 70 -1.83 -17.66 -6.57
CA LEU A 70 -0.38 -17.63 -6.36
C LEU A 70 0.02 -17.94 -4.90
N ALA A 71 -0.70 -17.36 -3.94
CA ALA A 71 -0.44 -17.46 -2.51
C ALA A 71 -1.76 -17.69 -1.76
N PRO A 72 -2.39 -18.87 -1.91
CA PRO A 72 -3.72 -19.13 -1.38
C PRO A 72 -3.76 -19.07 0.13
N PHE A 73 -4.89 -18.60 0.69
CA PHE A 73 -5.14 -18.81 2.11
C PHE A 73 -5.12 -20.31 2.47
N GLY A 74 -4.61 -20.63 3.66
CA GLY A 74 -4.65 -21.99 4.20
C GLY A 74 -3.87 -22.14 5.49
N LYS A 75 -4.57 -22.44 6.59
CA LYS A 75 -3.98 -22.59 7.93
C LYS A 75 -2.86 -23.64 7.95
N GLU A 76 -3.11 -24.81 7.40
CA GLU A 76 -2.13 -25.91 7.37
C GLU A 76 -1.14 -25.84 6.20
N LYS A 77 -1.25 -24.87 5.28
CA LYS A 77 -0.40 -24.81 4.08
C LYS A 77 1.00 -24.30 4.37
N TYR A 78 1.17 -23.54 5.45
CA TYR A 78 2.39 -22.79 5.70
C TYR A 78 2.98 -23.11 7.06
N LYS A 79 4.30 -23.38 7.07
CA LYS A 79 5.04 -23.60 8.32
C LYS A 79 4.98 -22.40 9.28
N HIS A 80 4.83 -21.18 8.74
CA HIS A 80 4.68 -19.98 9.55
C HIS A 80 3.42 -20.02 10.43
N ASN A 81 2.35 -20.67 9.97
CA ASN A 81 1.11 -20.78 10.75
C ASN A 81 1.21 -21.79 11.91
N LEU A 82 2.24 -22.65 11.94
CA LEU A 82 2.45 -23.61 13.03
C LEU A 82 2.69 -22.94 14.39
N THR A 83 2.96 -21.63 14.41
CA THR A 83 3.09 -20.84 15.64
C THR A 83 1.75 -20.29 16.15
N GLY A 84 0.62 -20.66 15.55
CA GLY A 84 -0.74 -20.27 15.96
C GLY A 84 -1.35 -19.12 15.17
N GLU A 85 -0.57 -18.47 14.29
CA GLU A 85 -1.04 -17.46 13.34
C GLU A 85 -1.67 -18.11 12.10
N ASP A 86 -2.40 -17.35 11.29
CA ASP A 86 -2.96 -17.84 10.03
C ASP A 86 -2.67 -16.95 8.80
N ASN A 87 -1.73 -16.01 8.94
CA ASN A 87 -1.47 -14.92 7.98
C ASN A 87 -0.22 -15.11 7.12
N ALA A 88 0.33 -16.33 7.05
CA ALA A 88 1.45 -16.63 6.15
C ALA A 88 1.18 -16.22 4.69
N ASP A 89 -0.06 -16.40 4.21
CA ASP A 89 -0.46 -16.01 2.86
C ASP A 89 -0.33 -14.49 2.65
N ALA A 90 -0.67 -13.69 3.66
CA ALA A 90 -0.61 -12.23 3.61
C ALA A 90 0.84 -11.72 3.50
N HIS A 91 1.78 -12.39 4.15
CA HIS A 91 3.22 -12.11 4.00
C HIS A 91 3.71 -12.38 2.57
N ILE A 92 3.20 -13.43 1.92
CA ILE A 92 3.59 -13.79 0.56
C ILE A 92 2.94 -12.82 -0.44
N LYS A 93 1.62 -12.59 -0.32
CA LYS A 93 0.87 -11.64 -1.16
C LYS A 93 1.51 -10.25 -1.16
N ARG A 94 1.88 -9.72 0.02
CA ARG A 94 2.53 -8.41 0.09
C ARG A 94 3.93 -8.40 -0.52
N SER A 95 4.64 -9.52 -0.48
CA SER A 95 5.97 -9.63 -1.10
C SER A 95 5.89 -9.60 -2.63
N VAL A 96 4.77 -10.09 -3.20
CA VAL A 96 4.46 -9.99 -4.63
C VAL A 96 4.07 -8.57 -5.00
N MET A 97 3.16 -7.95 -4.24
CA MET A 97 2.62 -6.62 -4.56
C MET A 97 3.57 -5.46 -4.24
N GLY A 98 4.58 -5.69 -3.41
CA GLY A 98 5.57 -4.68 -3.02
C GLY A 98 5.21 -3.96 -1.72
N ARG A 99 6.22 -3.53 -0.96
CA ARG A 99 6.02 -2.84 0.32
C ARG A 99 5.81 -1.34 0.14
N GLU A 100 6.39 -0.75 -0.90
CA GLU A 100 6.46 0.69 -1.11
C GLU A 100 6.39 1.11 -2.57
N VAL A 101 6.06 2.39 -2.75
CA VAL A 101 6.29 3.13 -3.99
C VAL A 101 7.11 4.38 -3.69
N VAL A 102 7.87 4.82 -4.70
CA VAL A 102 8.51 6.13 -4.72
C VAL A 102 7.97 6.88 -5.92
N ALA A 103 7.33 8.02 -5.68
CA ALA A 103 6.80 8.90 -6.71
C ALA A 103 7.61 10.19 -6.77
N ALA A 104 7.84 10.70 -7.97
CA ALA A 104 8.41 12.04 -8.15
C ALA A 104 7.38 13.10 -7.73
N VAL A 105 7.89 14.18 -7.15
CA VAL A 105 7.11 15.41 -6.90
C VAL A 105 7.69 16.48 -7.81
N THR A 106 6.84 17.01 -8.69
CA THR A 106 7.20 18.04 -9.68
C THR A 106 6.16 19.15 -9.61
N CYS A 107 6.58 20.41 -9.58
CA CYS A 107 5.70 21.58 -9.41
C CYS A 107 4.76 21.49 -8.17
N GLY A 108 5.14 20.72 -7.16
CA GLY A 108 4.35 20.47 -5.95
C GLY A 108 3.15 19.55 -6.13
N LYS A 109 3.22 18.64 -7.11
CA LYS A 109 2.24 17.58 -7.37
C LYS A 109 2.94 16.25 -7.54
N LEU A 110 2.23 15.14 -7.34
CA LEU A 110 2.71 13.83 -7.78
C LEU A 110 2.82 13.84 -9.31
N ASP A 111 3.98 13.43 -9.83
CA ASP A 111 4.25 13.40 -11.27
C ASP A 111 3.80 12.06 -11.85
N PHE A 112 2.49 11.93 -12.05
CA PHE A 112 1.81 10.70 -12.42
C PHE A 112 1.43 10.66 -13.89
N GLY A 113 1.47 9.45 -14.46
CA GLY A 113 0.75 9.10 -15.66
C GLY A 113 -0.77 9.17 -15.47
N PRO A 114 -1.55 9.15 -16.56
CA PRO A 114 -2.99 9.44 -16.53
C PRO A 114 -3.84 8.43 -15.74
N TRP A 115 -3.33 7.23 -15.48
CA TRP A 115 -4.04 6.12 -14.84
C TRP A 115 -3.37 5.63 -13.56
N GLU A 116 -2.32 6.29 -13.08
CA GLU A 116 -1.61 5.86 -11.88
C GLU A 116 -2.40 6.26 -10.63
N GLN A 117 -2.75 5.27 -9.81
CA GLN A 117 -3.34 5.45 -8.48
C GLN A 117 -2.54 4.64 -7.45
N ILE A 118 -2.27 5.24 -6.29
CA ILE A 118 -1.61 4.58 -5.16
C ILE A 118 -2.66 3.85 -4.33
N PHE A 119 -2.42 2.57 -4.05
CA PHE A 119 -3.27 1.74 -3.21
C PHE A 119 -2.58 1.31 -1.92
N TYR A 120 -3.36 1.24 -0.84
CA TYR A 120 -3.08 0.37 0.28
C TYR A 120 -3.70 -1.00 0.02
N GLY A 121 -2.85 -2.01 -0.20
CA GLY A 121 -3.27 -3.40 -0.31
C GLY A 121 -3.23 -4.08 1.05
N GLU A 122 -4.39 -4.29 1.66
CA GLU A 122 -4.53 -5.02 2.91
C GLU A 122 -4.69 -6.52 2.64
N PHE A 123 -3.91 -7.37 3.32
CA PHE A 123 -4.00 -8.83 3.20
C PHE A 123 -4.27 -9.57 4.51
N ASP A 124 -4.17 -8.88 5.65
CA ASP A 124 -4.44 -9.37 7.01
C ASP A 124 -4.96 -8.22 7.88
N GLY A 125 -6.15 -7.75 7.52
CA GLY A 125 -6.86 -6.60 8.08
C GLY A 125 -7.66 -6.89 9.36
N MET A 126 -8.75 -6.13 9.57
CA MET A 126 -9.61 -6.22 10.79
C MET A 126 -8.88 -5.87 12.09
N ARG A 127 -7.78 -5.13 11.98
CA ARG A 127 -6.99 -4.59 13.07
C ARG A 127 -6.33 -3.31 12.61
N ARG A 128 -5.94 -2.48 13.57
CA ARG A 128 -5.34 -1.18 13.29
C ARG A 128 -3.93 -1.34 12.70
N LYS A 129 -3.75 -0.85 11.47
CA LYS A 129 -2.49 -0.87 10.70
C LYS A 129 -2.22 0.50 10.09
N ARG A 130 -1.00 0.72 9.61
CA ARG A 130 -0.57 2.03 9.08
C ARG A 130 0.33 1.99 7.85
N VAL A 131 0.23 3.07 7.08
CA VAL A 131 1.11 3.46 5.98
C VAL A 131 1.90 4.70 6.39
N LEU A 132 3.17 4.75 6.01
CA LEU A 132 4.05 5.91 6.17
C LEU A 132 4.17 6.67 4.85
N ILE A 133 3.98 7.99 4.90
CA ILE A 133 4.34 8.91 3.82
C ILE A 133 5.57 9.70 4.29
N LYS A 134 6.63 9.71 3.48
CA LYS A 134 7.84 10.48 3.72
C LYS A 134 8.22 11.22 2.44
N ILE A 135 8.35 12.54 2.54
CA ILE A 135 8.66 13.41 1.39
C ILE A 135 9.94 14.19 1.70
N ILE A 136 10.85 14.26 0.74
CA ILE A 136 12.08 15.06 0.82
C ILE A 136 12.24 15.86 -0.47
N GLY A 137 12.77 17.08 -0.37
CA GLY A 137 12.92 17.95 -1.53
C GLY A 137 13.10 19.41 -1.15
N GLU A 138 12.74 20.30 -2.08
CA GLU A 138 12.78 21.76 -1.90
C GLU A 138 11.42 22.42 -2.09
#